data_AF-A0A603SYH5-F1
#
_entry.id   AF-A0A603SYH5-F1
#
_cell.length_a   1.000
_cell.length_b   1.000
_cell.length_c   1.000
_cell.angle_alpha   90.00
_cell.angle_beta   90.00
_cell.angle_gamma   90.00
#
_symmetry.space_group_name_H-M   'P 1'
#
loop_
_entity.id
_entity.type
_entity.pdbx_description
1 polymer ?
#
loop_
_entity_poly.entity_id
_entity_poly.type
_entity_poly.pdbx_seq_one_letter_code
_entity_poly.pdbx_strand_id
1 'polypeptide(L)'
;MAKNYVQAGTTLAITATAAVKSGSLVQAGDVFVVAVTDIAAGATGDGIAHGVFLVPKLATDVMAAGKKVYLKDGKVQLDAT
;
A
#
# COMPACT_ATOMS: atom_id res chain seq x y z
N MET A 1 19.08 9.99 -22.61
CA MET A 1 17.89 9.49 -21.88
C MET A 1 17.65 8.04 -22.28
N ALA A 2 17.39 7.16 -21.31
CA ALA A 2 17.09 5.76 -21.62
C ALA A 2 15.77 5.66 -22.38
N LYS A 3 15.72 4.89 -23.47
CA LYS A 3 14.55 4.79 -24.36
C LYS A 3 13.33 4.13 -23.71
N ASN A 4 13.53 3.49 -22.57
CA ASN A 4 12.56 2.74 -21.79
C ASN A 4 12.23 3.42 -20.45
N TYR A 5 12.66 4.66 -20.25
CA TYR A 5 12.29 5.40 -19.03
C TYR A 5 10.82 5.80 -19.10
N VAL A 6 10.02 5.32 -18.14
CA VAL A 6 8.60 5.68 -18.01
C VAL A 6 8.41 6.70 -16.88
N GLN A 7 8.91 6.39 -15.68
CA GLN A 7 8.80 7.27 -14.51
C GLN A 7 9.87 6.94 -13.46
N ALA A 8 9.98 7.78 -12.43
CA ALA A 8 10.98 7.70 -11.35
C ALA A 8 10.79 6.51 -10.37
N GLY A 9 9.87 5.58 -10.64
CA GLY A 9 9.64 4.36 -9.85
C GLY A 9 9.15 4.59 -8.43
N THR A 10 8.74 5.82 -8.10
CA THR A 10 8.25 6.23 -6.78
C THR A 10 6.81 5.80 -6.53
N THR A 11 6.06 5.66 -7.62
CA THR A 11 4.66 5.27 -7.66
C THR A 11 4.47 4.02 -8.51
N LEU A 12 3.42 3.28 -8.19
CA LEU A 12 2.98 2.10 -8.90
C LEU A 12 1.50 2.22 -9.21
N ALA A 13 1.13 1.97 -10.47
CA ALA A 13 -0.26 1.90 -10.88
C ALA A 13 -0.91 0.65 -10.28
N ILE A 14 -2.05 0.82 -9.62
CA ILE A 14 -2.84 -0.23 -9.00
C ILE A 14 -4.26 -0.23 -9.56
N THR A 15 -4.74 -1.40 -9.95
CA THR A 15 -6.14 -1.61 -10.37
C THR A 15 -6.91 -2.16 -9.17
N ALA A 16 -7.86 -1.37 -8.68
CA ALA A 16 -8.56 -1.68 -7.45
C ALA A 16 -9.66 -2.73 -7.67
N THR A 17 -9.64 -3.84 -6.94
CA THR A 17 -10.69 -4.88 -7.00
C THR A 17 -11.95 -4.46 -6.22
N ALA A 18 -11.78 -3.62 -5.21
CA ALA A 18 -12.82 -2.96 -4.44
C ALA A 18 -12.49 -1.47 -4.32
N ALA A 19 -13.44 -0.64 -3.87
CA ALA A 19 -13.17 0.78 -3.66
C ALA A 19 -12.06 0.98 -2.61
N VAL A 20 -11.02 1.72 -2.98
CA VAL A 20 -9.88 2.06 -2.13
C VAL A 20 -9.93 3.55 -1.81
N LYS A 21 -9.67 3.89 -0.55
CA LYS A 21 -9.57 5.29 -0.11
C LYS A 21 -8.12 5.77 -0.13
N SER A 22 -7.92 7.05 -0.39
CA SER A 22 -6.61 7.70 -0.23
C SER A 22 -6.02 7.37 1.15
N GLY A 23 -4.71 7.08 1.20
CA GLY A 23 -4.00 6.68 2.41
C GLY A 23 -4.15 5.21 2.80
N SER A 24 -4.97 4.43 2.10
CA SER A 24 -5.10 2.99 2.37
C SER A 24 -3.84 2.25 1.90
N LEU A 25 -3.37 1.32 2.73
CA LEU A 25 -2.33 0.37 2.33
C LEU A 25 -2.94 -0.72 1.45
N VAL A 26 -2.39 -0.89 0.25
CA VAL A 26 -2.86 -1.84 -0.77
C VAL A 26 -1.73 -2.78 -1.15
N GLN A 27 -2.04 -4.07 -1.25
CA GLN A 27 -1.13 -5.07 -1.79
C GLN A 27 -1.21 -5.06 -3.32
N ALA A 28 -0.07 -4.87 -3.98
CA ALA A 28 0.09 -4.96 -5.43
C ALA A 28 1.09 -6.07 -5.75
N GLY A 29 0.60 -7.30 -5.93
CA GLY A 29 1.46 -8.49 -6.02
C GLY A 29 2.19 -8.72 -4.69
N ASP A 30 3.53 -8.70 -4.71
CA ASP A 30 4.36 -8.91 -3.52
C ASP A 30 4.77 -7.61 -2.81
N VAL A 31 4.42 -6.45 -3.36
CA VAL A 31 4.74 -5.14 -2.77
C VAL A 31 3.50 -4.48 -2.16
N PHE A 32 3.73 -3.60 -1.19
CA PHE A 32 2.68 -2.78 -0.62
C PHE A 32 2.86 -1.32 -1.04
N VAL A 33 1.75 -0.66 -1.36
CA VAL A 33 1.71 0.74 -1.75
C VAL A 33 0.58 1.46 -1.03
N VAL A 34 0.74 2.77 -0.81
CA VAL A 34 -0.30 3.60 -0.20
C VAL A 34 -1.02 4.39 -1.29
N ALA A 35 -2.34 4.24 -1.39
CA ALA A 35 -3.12 4.90 -2.43
C ALA A 35 -3.03 6.44 -2.31
N VAL A 36 -2.71 7.12 -3.42
CA VAL A 36 -2.57 8.58 -3.45
C VAL A 36 -3.95 9.25 -3.37
N THR A 37 -4.92 8.72 -4.11
CA THR A 37 -6.29 9.24 -4.19
C THR A 37 -7.30 8.13 -3.92
N ASP A 38 -8.58 8.50 -3.84
CA ASP A 38 -9.67 7.53 -3.89
C ASP A 38 -9.69 6.84 -5.25
N ILE A 39 -9.81 5.51 -5.25
CA ILE A 39 -9.84 4.66 -6.44
C ILE A 39 -11.13 3.85 -6.41
N ALA A 40 -11.99 4.05 -7.40
CA ALA A 40 -13.22 3.26 -7.53
C ALA A 40 -12.89 1.79 -7.87
N ALA A 41 -13.80 0.88 -7.52
CA ALA A 41 -13.66 -0.52 -7.92
C ALA A 41 -13.60 -0.65 -9.46
N GLY A 42 -12.64 -1.43 -9.95
CA GLY A 42 -12.36 -1.61 -11.38
C GLY A 42 -11.57 -0.47 -12.02
N ALA A 43 -11.31 0.63 -11.31
CA ALA A 43 -10.48 1.73 -11.81
C ALA A 43 -9.01 1.52 -11.46
N THR A 44 -8.14 2.18 -12.23
CA THR A 44 -6.71 2.27 -11.96
C THR A 44 -6.40 3.62 -11.33
N GLY A 45 -5.58 3.61 -10.28
CA GLY A 45 -5.00 4.80 -9.68
C GLY A 45 -3.56 4.52 -9.26
N ASP A 46 -2.90 5.51 -8.67
CA ASP A 46 -1.50 5.39 -8.26
C ASP A 46 -1.37 5.16 -6.75
N GLY A 47 -0.42 4.30 -6.39
CA GLY A 47 0.05 4.11 -5.02
C GLY A 47 1.52 4.48 -4.86
N ILE A 48 1.90 5.05 -3.72
CA ILE A 48 3.30 5.35 -3.39
C ILE A 48 3.93 4.13 -2.73
N ALA A 49 5.09 3.70 -3.23
CA ALA A 49 5.81 2.51 -2.74
C ALA A 49 6.90 2.81 -1.69
N HIS A 50 7.11 4.08 -1.33
CA HIS A 50 8.15 4.50 -0.40
C HIS A 50 7.74 5.63 0.54
N GLY A 51 8.44 5.77 1.67
CA GLY A 51 8.17 6.80 2.67
C GLY A 51 7.62 6.24 3.98
N VAL A 52 7.14 7.13 4.84
CA VAL A 52 6.60 6.79 6.17
C VAL A 52 5.15 7.23 6.22
N PHE A 53 4.26 6.28 6.50
CA PHE A 53 2.81 6.50 6.50
C PHE A 53 2.19 6.09 7.83
N LEU A 54 1.14 6.79 8.23
CA LEU A 54 0.26 6.37 9.31
C LEU A 54 -0.85 5.51 8.72
N VAL A 55 -0.93 4.26 9.17
CA VAL A 55 -1.90 3.28 8.69
C VAL A 55 -2.61 2.58 9.85
N PRO A 56 -3.87 2.15 9.69
CA PRO A 56 -4.57 1.41 10.72
C PRO A 56 -3.86 0.09 11.05
N LYS A 57 -3.62 -0.15 12.34
CA LYS A 57 -3.12 -1.44 12.83
C LYS A 57 -4.22 -2.26 13.51
N LEU A 58 -3.97 -3.54 13.70
CA LEU A 58 -4.74 -4.37 14.62
C LEU A 58 -4.63 -3.77 16.04
N ALA A 59 -5.77 -3.48 16.66
CA ALA A 59 -5.82 -2.71 17.91
C ALA A 59 -5.07 -3.42 19.04
N THR A 60 -5.15 -4.74 19.09
CA THR A 60 -4.54 -5.61 20.11
C THR A 60 -3.02 -5.72 19.99
N ASP A 61 -2.45 -5.43 18.82
CA ASP A 61 -1.01 -5.61 18.60
C ASP A 61 -0.20 -4.45 19.14
N VAL A 62 0.81 -4.73 19.96
CA VAL A 62 1.77 -3.73 20.42
C VAL A 62 3.06 -3.87 19.61
N MET A 63 3.26 -2.98 18.65
CA MET A 63 4.38 -3.03 17.71
C MET A 63 5.55 -2.19 18.24
N ALA A 64 6.68 -2.83 18.52
CA ALA A 64 7.92 -2.11 18.80
C ALA A 64 8.54 -1.54 17.51
N ALA A 65 9.31 -0.45 17.63
CA ALA A 65 10.00 0.14 16.49
C ALA A 65 10.92 -0.87 15.78
N GLY A 66 10.92 -0.86 14.45
CA GLY A 66 11.73 -1.77 13.62
C GLY A 66 11.22 -3.21 13.56
N LYS A 67 10.09 -3.54 14.19
CA LYS A 67 9.46 -4.85 14.02
C LYS A 67 8.85 -4.99 12.62
N LYS A 68 9.01 -6.19 12.05
CA LYS A 68 8.29 -6.57 10.83
C LYS A 68 6.80 -6.60 11.13
N VAL A 69 6.03 -6.15 10.16
CA VAL A 69 4.56 -6.12 10.18
C VAL A 69 4.05 -6.64 8.84
N TYR A 70 2.80 -7.07 8.84
CA TYR A 70 2.12 -7.69 7.71
C TYR A 70 0.74 -7.07 7.52
N LEU A 71 0.22 -7.08 6.30
CA LEU A 71 -1.16 -6.64 6.04
C LEU A 71 -2.05 -7.88 5.94
N LYS A 72 -3.09 -7.93 6.75
CA LYS A 72 -4.15 -8.95 6.64
C LYS A 72 -5.49 -8.36 7.04
N ASP A 73 -6.53 -8.72 6.28
CA ASP A 73 -7.90 -8.21 6.43
C ASP A 73 -7.97 -6.66 6.52
N GLY A 74 -7.14 -5.98 5.72
CA GLY A 74 -7.09 -4.52 5.66
C GLY A 74 -6.45 -3.85 6.88
N LYS A 75 -5.80 -4.60 7.79
CA LYS A 75 -5.10 -4.05 8.95
C LYS A 75 -3.65 -4.51 9.00
N VAL A 76 -2.77 -3.58 9.38
CA VAL A 76 -1.38 -3.91 9.66
C VAL A 76 -1.29 -4.64 11.00
N GLN A 77 -0.61 -5.77 11.05
CA GLN A 77 -0.53 -6.64 12.21
C GLN A 77 0.82 -7.38 12.31
N LEU A 78 1.07 -8.03 13.44
CA LEU A 78 2.29 -8.79 13.72
C LEU A 78 2.23 -10.24 13.25
N ASP A 79 1.03 -10.78 13.04
CA ASP A 79 0.84 -12.12 12.47
C ASP A 79 1.11 -12.10 10.96
N ALA A 80 1.94 -13.04 10.51
CA ALA A 80 2.32 -13.20 9.11
C ALA A 80 1.34 -14.07 8.32
N THR A 81 0.43 -14.77 9.03
CA THR A 81 -0.52 -15.75 8.47
C THR A 81 -1.90 -15.14 8.36
#